data_AF-A0A350AQ16-F1
#
_entry.id   AF-A0A350AQ16-F1
#
_cell.length_a   1.000
_cell.length_b   1.000
_cell.length_c   1.000
_cell.angle_alpha   90.00
_cell.angle_beta   90.00
_cell.angle_gamma   90.00
#
_symmetry.space_group_name_H-M   'P 1'
#
loop_
_entity.id
_entity.type
_entity.pdbx_description
1 polymer ?
#
loop_
_entity_poly.entity_id
_entity_poly.type
_entity_poly.pdbx_seq_one_letter_code
_entity_poly.pdbx_strand_id
1 'polypeptide(L)'
;MADYTLKTIGKHVSQWGEGPIWWNDHLLYVDINGKQLIKLNPETEKETVWDIGERIGTVVPTDGVDVIYAGDTGYVRFNPATGEKTHLGDPEAALRETNRFNDGKCDPAGRFWAGTISLVKNKGTANLYCLDPDGTLSLK
;
A
#
# COMPACT_ATOMS: atom_id res chain seq x y z
N MET A 1 -0.65 13.43 35.78
CA MET A 1 -0.69 12.07 35.20
C MET A 1 -1.09 12.23 33.75
N ALA A 2 -0.61 11.38 32.84
CA ALA A 2 -1.01 11.44 31.45
C ALA A 2 -2.44 10.86 31.31
N ASP A 3 -3.34 11.56 30.60
CA ASP A 3 -4.71 11.12 30.35
C ASP A 3 -4.82 10.18 29.13
N TYR A 4 -3.76 9.42 28.84
CA TYR A 4 -3.71 8.51 27.70
C TYR A 4 -3.05 7.17 28.06
N THR A 5 -3.53 6.11 27.40
CA THR A 5 -2.99 4.75 27.49
C THR A 5 -2.45 4.34 26.13
N LEU A 6 -1.20 3.89 26.10
CA LEU A 6 -0.61 3.23 24.93
C LEU A 6 -0.76 1.73 25.10
N LYS A 7 -1.39 1.07 24.13
CA LYS A 7 -1.51 -0.39 24.08
C LYS A 7 -1.17 -0.90 22.69
N THR A 8 -0.55 -2.06 22.64
CA THR A 8 -0.43 -2.83 21.39
C THR A 8 -1.80 -3.41 21.03
N ILE A 9 -2.08 -3.54 19.74
CA ILE A 9 -3.25 -4.23 19.20
C ILE A 9 -2.79 -5.21 18.12
N GLY A 10 -3.45 -6.36 18.03
CA GLY A 10 -3.03 -7.43 17.12
C GLY A 10 -1.82 -8.22 17.62
N LYS A 11 -1.45 -9.27 16.89
CA LYS A 11 -0.34 -10.17 17.22
C LYS A 11 0.64 -10.32 16.05
N HIS A 12 0.29 -9.87 14.85
CA HIS A 12 1.15 -9.94 13.68
C HIS A 12 2.34 -8.99 13.84
N VAL A 13 3.54 -9.52 13.60
CA VAL A 13 4.77 -8.75 13.62
C VAL A 13 5.28 -8.63 12.19
N SER A 14 5.11 -7.44 11.63
CA SER A 14 5.63 -7.12 10.30
C SER A 14 7.14 -6.94 10.36
N GLN A 15 7.85 -7.39 9.31
CA GLN A 15 9.26 -7.06 9.12
C GLN A 15 9.45 -5.56 8.89
N TRP A 16 8.51 -4.94 8.15
CA TRP A 16 8.45 -3.50 7.94
C TRP A 16 7.01 -3.04 7.72
N GLY A 17 6.30 -2.77 8.82
CA GLY A 17 4.94 -2.21 8.80
C GLY A 17 4.90 -0.75 8.31
N GLU A 18 4.01 -0.43 7.37
CA GLU A 18 3.83 0.92 6.79
C GLU A 18 2.40 1.12 6.25
N GLY A 19 2.08 2.34 5.83
CA GLY A 19 0.88 2.69 5.09
C GLY A 19 -0.45 2.49 5.83
N PRO A 20 -0.58 2.76 7.14
CA PRO A 20 -1.83 2.53 7.84
C PRO A 20 -2.96 3.43 7.28
N ILE A 21 -4.09 2.81 6.96
CA ILE A 21 -5.33 3.48 6.57
C ILE A 21 -6.52 2.85 7.28
N TRP A 22 -7.36 3.68 7.87
CA TRP A 22 -8.59 3.26 8.51
C TRP A 22 -9.73 3.19 7.49
N TRP A 23 -10.41 2.04 7.41
CA TRP A 23 -11.51 1.81 6.49
C TRP A 23 -12.46 0.73 6.99
N ASN A 24 -13.78 1.01 6.97
CA ASN A 24 -14.84 0.08 7.36
C ASN A 24 -14.55 -0.68 8.68
N ASP A 25 -14.24 0.06 9.74
CA ASP A 25 -13.92 -0.45 11.08
C ASP A 25 -12.66 -1.33 11.17
N HIS A 26 -11.77 -1.23 10.18
CA HIS A 26 -10.50 -1.96 10.15
C HIS A 26 -9.33 -1.04 9.81
N LEU A 27 -8.16 -1.40 10.31
CA LEU A 27 -6.90 -0.85 9.88
C LEU A 27 -6.34 -1.72 8.74
N LEU A 28 -6.12 -1.14 7.58
CA LEU A 28 -5.34 -1.74 6.50
C LEU A 28 -3.92 -1.19 6.58
N TYR A 29 -2.92 -2.03 6.40
CA TYR A 29 -1.52 -1.64 6.35
C TYR A 29 -0.69 -2.70 5.62
N VAL A 30 0.55 -2.39 5.31
CA VAL A 30 1.44 -3.29 4.55
C VAL A 30 2.63 -3.74 5.39
N ASP A 31 3.15 -4.92 5.10
CA ASP A 31 4.51 -5.31 5.43
C ASP A 31 5.36 -5.27 4.15
N ILE A 32 6.19 -4.23 4.02
CA ILE A 32 6.96 -3.99 2.79
C ILE A 32 7.90 -5.16 2.52
N ASN A 33 8.67 -5.59 3.52
CA ASN A 33 9.67 -6.65 3.35
C ASN A 33 9.06 -8.05 3.49
N GLY A 34 8.01 -8.19 4.31
CA GLY A 34 7.21 -9.41 4.40
C GLY A 34 6.35 -9.67 3.16
N LYS A 35 6.15 -8.67 2.29
CA LYS A 35 5.36 -8.75 1.07
C LYS A 35 3.89 -9.07 1.34
N GLN A 36 3.34 -8.45 2.38
CA GLN A 36 2.01 -8.75 2.89
C GLN A 36 1.12 -7.52 2.95
N LEU A 37 -0.16 -7.74 2.69
CA LEU A 37 -1.24 -6.83 3.07
C LEU A 37 -1.88 -7.35 4.35
N ILE A 38 -2.17 -6.47 5.30
CA ILE A 38 -2.78 -6.82 6.58
C ILE A 38 -4.05 -6.00 6.79
N LYS A 39 -5.09 -6.67 7.27
CA LYS A 39 -6.34 -6.07 7.77
C LYS A 39 -6.53 -6.45 9.23
N LEU A 40 -6.54 -5.46 10.12
CA LEU A 40 -6.71 -5.61 11.55
C LEU A 40 -8.04 -5.00 11.99
N ASN A 41 -8.88 -5.77 12.69
CA ASN A 41 -9.97 -5.22 13.48
C ASN A 41 -9.43 -4.84 14.87
N PRO A 42 -9.39 -3.56 15.29
CA PRO A 42 -8.79 -3.17 16.57
C PRO A 42 -9.68 -3.50 17.78
N GLU A 43 -10.96 -3.78 17.60
CA GLU A 43 -11.86 -4.17 18.69
C GLU A 43 -11.70 -5.65 19.04
N THR A 44 -11.62 -6.51 18.03
CA THR A 44 -11.49 -7.96 18.21
C THR A 44 -10.05 -8.45 18.14
N GLU A 45 -9.11 -7.58 17.77
CA GLU A 45 -7.71 -7.88 17.47
C GLU A 45 -7.52 -8.99 16.41
N LYS A 46 -8.53 -9.19 15.55
CA LYS A 46 -8.48 -10.20 14.50
C LYS A 46 -7.71 -9.64 13.31
N GLU A 47 -6.73 -10.41 12.84
CA GLU A 47 -5.89 -10.07 11.70
C GLU A 47 -6.17 -11.01 10.54
N THR A 48 -6.28 -10.45 9.34
CA THR A 48 -6.23 -11.19 8.07
C THR A 48 -5.00 -10.73 7.32
N VAL A 49 -4.20 -11.68 6.85
CA VAL A 49 -2.94 -11.44 6.17
C VAL A 49 -3.01 -12.08 4.79
N TRP A 50 -2.65 -11.32 3.77
CA TRP A 50 -2.54 -11.81 2.40
C TRP A 50 -1.09 -11.71 1.96
N ASP A 51 -0.52 -12.84 1.51
CA ASP A 51 0.78 -12.86 0.85
C ASP A 51 0.63 -12.30 -0.57
N ILE A 52 1.23 -11.13 -0.80
CA ILE A 52 1.18 -10.44 -2.08
C ILE A 52 2.32 -10.90 -2.99
N GLY A 53 3.41 -11.46 -2.46
CA GLY A 53 4.49 -12.04 -3.27
C GLY A 53 5.45 -11.01 -3.88
N GLU A 54 5.19 -9.71 -3.70
CA GLU A 54 6.06 -8.58 -4.04
C GLU A 54 6.04 -7.54 -2.91
N ARG A 55 7.03 -6.64 -2.88
CA ARG A 55 6.97 -5.53 -1.93
C ARG A 55 5.86 -4.59 -2.37
N ILE A 56 5.02 -4.21 -1.42
CA ILE A 56 4.03 -3.15 -1.60
C ILE A 56 4.35 -2.04 -0.62
N GLY A 57 4.43 -0.81 -1.10
CA GLY A 57 4.79 0.35 -0.28
C GLY A 57 3.59 0.95 0.43
N THR A 58 2.44 0.94 -0.23
CA THR A 58 1.20 1.55 0.26
C THR A 58 -0.02 0.87 -0.35
N VAL A 59 -1.17 1.00 0.32
CA VAL A 59 -2.46 0.46 -0.06
C VAL A 59 -3.58 1.46 0.22
N VAL A 60 -4.56 1.52 -0.68
CA VAL A 60 -5.79 2.29 -0.50
C VAL A 60 -7.01 1.40 -0.72
N PRO A 61 -8.07 1.54 0.10
CA PRO A 61 -9.33 0.86 -0.14
C PRO A 61 -10.05 1.45 -1.35
N THR A 62 -10.97 0.68 -1.93
CA THR A 62 -11.96 1.18 -2.88
C THR A 62 -13.35 1.18 -2.24
N ASP A 63 -14.33 1.81 -2.89
CA ASP A 63 -15.75 1.71 -2.49
C ASP A 63 -16.31 0.28 -2.65
N GLY A 64 -15.61 -0.57 -3.42
CA GLY A 64 -15.97 -1.98 -3.62
C GLY A 64 -15.32 -2.92 -2.61
N VAL A 65 -15.18 -4.17 -3.03
CA VAL A 65 -14.53 -5.23 -2.21
C VAL A 65 -13.01 -5.27 -2.37
N ASP A 66 -12.47 -4.48 -3.31
CA ASP A 66 -11.07 -4.49 -3.68
C ASP A 66 -10.26 -3.42 -2.96
N VAL A 67 -8.96 -3.58 -3.00
CA VAL A 67 -7.98 -2.55 -2.66
C VAL A 67 -7.11 -2.25 -3.88
N ILE A 68 -6.46 -1.09 -3.90
CA ILE A 68 -5.42 -0.78 -4.87
C ILE A 68 -4.13 -0.53 -4.10
N TYR A 69 -3.03 -1.14 -4.54
CA TYR A 69 -1.71 -0.92 -3.95
C TYR A 69 -0.73 -0.41 -4.99
N ALA A 70 0.35 0.22 -4.52
CA ALA A 70 1.53 0.53 -5.32
C ALA A 70 2.73 -0.27 -4.79
N GLY A 71 3.36 -1.06 -5.66
CA GLY A 71 4.42 -2.02 -5.30
C GLY A 71 5.45 -2.22 -6.39
N ASP A 72 6.25 -3.28 -6.28
CA ASP A 72 7.36 -3.56 -7.22
C ASP A 72 6.90 -3.65 -8.69
N THR A 73 5.67 -4.09 -8.96
CA THR A 73 5.08 -4.18 -10.30
C THR A 73 4.12 -3.05 -10.65
N GLY A 74 4.23 -1.91 -9.96
CA GLY A 74 3.43 -0.71 -10.20
C GLY A 74 2.13 -0.67 -9.41
N TYR A 75 1.09 -0.12 -10.01
CA TYR A 75 -0.26 -0.02 -9.45
C TYR A 75 -1.06 -1.27 -9.79
N VAL A 76 -1.64 -1.90 -8.77
CA VAL A 76 -2.38 -3.15 -8.92
C VAL A 76 -3.66 -3.08 -8.09
N ARG A 77 -4.78 -3.45 -8.71
CA ARG A 77 -6.04 -3.73 -8.02
C ARG A 77 -6.02 -5.17 -7.54
N PHE A 78 -6.31 -5.39 -6.26
CA PHE A 78 -6.31 -6.69 -5.63
C PHE A 78 -7.67 -6.97 -5.00
N ASN A 79 -8.21 -8.16 -5.28
CA ASN A 79 -9.41 -8.67 -4.64
C ASN A 79 -9.02 -9.58 -3.47
N PRO A 80 -9.23 -9.16 -2.21
CA PRO A 80 -8.82 -9.96 -1.06
C PRO A 80 -9.65 -11.24 -0.83
N ALA A 81 -10.83 -11.35 -1.46
CA ALA A 81 -11.69 -12.52 -1.34
C ALA A 81 -11.30 -13.65 -2.31
N THR A 82 -10.85 -13.30 -3.52
CA THR A 82 -10.48 -14.28 -4.56
C THR A 82 -8.97 -14.43 -4.74
N GLY A 83 -8.19 -13.45 -4.30
CA GLY A 83 -6.76 -13.36 -4.56
C GLY A 83 -6.41 -12.80 -5.95
N GLU A 84 -7.41 -12.40 -6.74
CA GLU A 84 -7.22 -11.87 -8.10
C GLU A 84 -6.46 -10.54 -8.08
N LYS A 85 -5.56 -10.38 -9.06
CA LYS A 85 -4.78 -9.16 -9.28
C LYS A 85 -4.99 -8.65 -10.69
N THR A 86 -5.30 -7.36 -10.82
CA THR A 86 -5.40 -6.65 -12.09
C THR A 86 -4.37 -5.55 -12.13
N HIS A 87 -3.43 -5.62 -13.06
CA HIS A 87 -2.43 -4.57 -13.26
C HIS A 87 -3.08 -3.32 -13.85
N LEU A 88 -2.87 -2.17 -13.21
CA LEU A 88 -3.40 -0.88 -13.64
C LEU A 88 -2.34 -0.04 -14.38
N GLY A 89 -1.06 -0.29 -14.10
CA GLY A 89 0.04 0.33 -14.81
C GLY A 89 1.33 0.32 -14.00
N ASP A 90 2.46 0.31 -14.69
CA ASP A 90 3.78 0.39 -14.06
C ASP A 90 4.65 1.45 -14.74
N PRO A 91 4.77 2.64 -14.14
CA PRO A 91 5.56 3.71 -14.71
C PRO A 91 7.07 3.54 -14.45
N GLU A 92 7.45 2.58 -13.59
CA GLU A 92 8.82 2.35 -13.11
C GLU A 92 9.35 0.98 -13.55
N ALA A 93 8.74 0.36 -14.57
CA ALA A 93 9.10 -0.98 -15.03
C ALA A 93 10.61 -1.14 -15.36
N ALA A 94 11.23 -0.10 -15.90
CA ALA A 94 12.67 -0.09 -16.22
C ALA A 94 13.58 0.15 -15.00
N LEU A 95 13.01 0.57 -13.86
CA LEU A 95 13.75 0.96 -12.66
C LEU A 95 13.51 0.00 -11.48
N ARG A 96 12.69 -1.05 -11.62
CA ARG A 96 12.34 -2.02 -10.56
C ARG A 96 13.52 -2.60 -9.78
N GLU A 97 14.68 -2.76 -10.41
CA GLU A 97 15.88 -3.27 -9.74
C GLU A 97 16.48 -2.26 -8.74
N THR A 98 16.27 -0.96 -8.98
CA THR A 98 16.93 0.13 -8.27
C THR A 98 15.97 1.07 -7.55
N ASN A 99 14.67 1.00 -7.86
CA ASN A 99 13.61 1.79 -7.27
C ASN A 99 12.50 0.89 -6.70
N ARG A 100 11.73 1.43 -5.76
CA ARG A 100 10.45 0.86 -5.33
C ARG A 100 9.46 1.98 -5.02
N PHE A 101 8.17 1.67 -5.07
CA PHE A 101 7.17 2.53 -4.43
C PHE A 101 7.39 2.56 -2.92
N ASN A 102 7.16 3.73 -2.32
CA ASN A 102 7.23 3.97 -0.89
C ASN A 102 5.84 4.32 -0.36
N ASP A 103 5.57 5.58 -0.07
CA ASP A 103 4.28 5.98 0.50
C ASP A 103 3.34 6.53 -0.59
N GLY A 104 2.06 6.56 -0.28
CA GLY A 104 1.00 6.98 -1.17
C GLY A 104 -0.36 7.02 -0.48
N LYS A 105 -1.28 7.81 -1.03
CA LYS A 105 -2.64 7.97 -0.52
C LYS A 105 -3.56 8.54 -1.58
N CYS A 106 -4.87 8.34 -1.42
CA CYS A 106 -5.85 9.06 -2.20
C CYS A 106 -5.92 10.53 -1.77
N ASP A 107 -6.03 11.43 -2.73
CA ASP A 107 -6.42 12.81 -2.47
C ASP A 107 -7.95 12.97 -2.36
N PRO A 108 -8.47 14.15 -1.98
CA PRO A 108 -9.92 14.36 -1.85
C PRO A 108 -10.72 14.23 -3.16
N ALA A 109 -10.06 14.18 -4.32
CA ALA A 109 -10.69 13.94 -5.61
C ALA A 109 -10.72 12.44 -5.98
N GLY A 110 -10.24 11.56 -5.10
CA GLY A 110 -10.19 10.12 -5.32
C GLY A 110 -9.02 9.67 -6.20
N ARG A 111 -8.04 10.53 -6.45
CA ARG A 111 -6.84 10.15 -7.22
C ARG A 111 -5.83 9.49 -6.30
N PHE A 112 -5.28 8.35 -6.70
CA PHE A 112 -4.30 7.62 -5.89
C PHE A 112 -2.87 8.08 -6.24
N TRP A 113 -2.25 8.78 -5.31
CA TRP A 113 -0.87 9.25 -5.43
C TRP A 113 0.09 8.26 -4.77
N ALA A 114 1.21 7.95 -5.42
CA ALA A 114 2.30 7.20 -4.79
C ALA A 114 3.67 7.62 -5.33
N GLY A 115 4.64 7.75 -4.43
CA GLY A 115 6.01 8.14 -4.73
C GLY A 115 6.97 6.95 -4.71
N THR A 116 8.03 7.02 -5.52
CA THR A 116 9.13 6.05 -5.49
C THR A 116 10.33 6.55 -4.70
N ILE A 117 11.19 5.62 -4.30
CA ILE A 117 12.53 5.89 -3.76
C ILE A 117 13.55 5.01 -4.45
N SER A 118 14.82 5.45 -4.46
CA SER A 118 15.94 4.60 -4.88
C SER A 118 16.42 3.72 -3.73
N LEU A 119 16.53 2.42 -4.00
CA LEU A 119 17.12 1.40 -3.13
C LEU A 119 18.65 1.50 -3.06
N VAL A 120 19.26 2.01 -4.13
CA VAL A 120 20.73 2.14 -4.28
C VAL A 120 21.20 3.58 -4.09
N LYS A 121 20.31 4.48 -3.65
CA LYS A 121 20.59 5.91 -3.40
C LYS A 121 21.01 6.70 -4.65
N ASN A 122 20.52 6.30 -5.83
CA ASN A 122 20.67 7.10 -7.03
C ASN A 122 19.89 8.41 -6.87
N LYS A 123 20.56 9.55 -7.08
CA LYS A 123 19.93 10.86 -6.97
C LYS A 123 19.10 11.14 -8.23
N GLY A 124 17.88 11.67 -8.04
CA GLY A 124 17.03 12.13 -9.14
C GLY A 124 16.31 11.02 -9.91
N THR A 125 16.32 9.77 -9.43
CA THR A 125 15.56 8.66 -10.05
C THR A 125 14.20 8.43 -9.41
N ALA A 126 13.92 9.04 -8.26
CA ALA A 126 12.64 8.95 -7.58
C ALA A 126 11.62 9.91 -8.22
N ASN A 127 10.38 9.46 -8.32
CA ASN A 127 9.28 10.18 -8.97
C ASN A 127 8.01 10.14 -8.12
N LEU A 128 7.08 11.06 -8.40
CA LEU A 128 5.73 11.05 -7.84
C LEU A 128 4.74 10.76 -8.97
N TYR A 129 3.84 9.80 -8.73
CA TYR A 129 2.83 9.39 -9.70
C TYR A 129 1.43 9.58 -9.14
N CYS A 130 0.47 9.72 -10.05
CA CYS A 130 -0.95 9.86 -9.75
C CYS A 130 -1.75 8.96 -10.69
N LEU A 131 -2.55 8.07 -10.13
CA LEU A 131 -3.56 7.27 -10.81
C LEU A 131 -4.94 7.94 -10.64
N ASP A 132 -5.50 8.42 -11.74
CA ASP A 132 -6.82 9.03 -11.79
C ASP A 132 -7.94 7.97 -11.78
N PRO A 133 -9.18 8.33 -11.34
CA PRO A 133 -10.32 7.40 -11.31
C PRO A 133 -10.69 6.76 -12.65
N ASP A 134 -10.32 7.39 -13.78
CA ASP A 134 -10.52 6.86 -15.12
C ASP A 134 -9.45 5.84 -15.55
N GLY A 135 -8.48 5.57 -14.68
CA GLY A 135 -7.35 4.67 -14.94
C GLY A 135 -6.13 5.34 -15.56
N THR A 136 -6.18 6.66 -15.80
CA THR A 136 -5.02 7.40 -16.33
C THR A 136 -3.92 7.45 -15.27
N LEU A 137 -2.71 7.03 -15.65
CA LEU A 137 -1.53 7.10 -14.79
C LEU A 137 -0.56 8.16 -15.33
N SER A 138 -0.14 9.09 -14.47
CA SER A 138 0.72 10.22 -14.87
C SER A 138 1.85 10.52 -13.88
N LEU A 139 2.99 10.96 -14.41
CA LEU A 139 4.11 11.54 -13.66
C LEU A 139 3.76 12.98 -13.25
N LYS A 140 4.17 13.39 -12.04
CA LYS A 140 3.87 14.70 -11.45
C LYS A 140 5.12 15.44 -10.99
#